data_AF-Q2BBF4-F1
#
_entry.id   AF-Q2BBF4-F1
#
_cell.length_a   1.000
_cell.length_b   1.000
_cell.length_c   1.000
_cell.angle_alpha   90.00
_cell.angle_beta   90.00
_cell.angle_gamma   90.00
#
_symmetry.space_group_name_H-M   'P 1'
#
loop_
_entity.id
_entity.type
_entity.pdbx_description
1 polymer ?
#
loop_
_entity_poly.entity_id
_entity_poly.type
_entity_poly.pdbx_seq_one_letter_code
_entity_poly.pdbx_strand_id
1 'polypeptide(L)'
;MDNQRVDELNNFLEEIRQKADEKTAAKLELDKCKRIIQRLSSFSSDCEKCDQLFLGLENHLIRLKSKAEHLTEGEVKHHKKLIGTISSHLQKQHKLVTQGYYLALYMSIGISIGTAIGLVVFDNLVLGLPLGMCIGIAIGTGLDEDAKKKGLTL
;
A
#
# COMPACT_ATOMS: atom_id res chain seq x y z
N MET A 1 15.82 20.28 0.29
CA MET A 1 14.53 20.96 0.08
C MET A 1 13.36 19.97 0.15
N ASP A 2 13.55 18.69 -0.17
CA ASP A 2 12.44 17.71 -0.27
C ASP A 2 11.81 17.29 1.07
N ASN A 3 12.57 17.25 2.18
CA ASN A 3 12.02 16.91 3.49
C ASN A 3 10.93 17.88 3.96
N GLN A 4 11.11 19.19 3.73
CA GLN A 4 10.10 20.19 4.11
C GLN A 4 8.77 19.96 3.38
N ARG A 5 8.84 19.64 2.09
CA ARG A 5 7.66 19.34 1.26
C ARG A 5 6.94 18.07 1.73
N VAL A 6 7.69 17.03 2.08
CA VAL A 6 7.13 15.79 2.65
C VAL A 6 6.45 16.06 3.99
N ASP A 7 7.04 16.87 4.86
CA ASP A 7 6.48 17.21 6.17
C ASP A 7 5.19 18.04 6.04
N GLU A 8 5.16 18.99 5.11
CA GLU A 8 3.95 19.78 4.80
C GLU A 8 2.79 18.89 4.32
N LEU A 9 3.06 17.95 3.40
CA LEU A 9 2.03 17.02 2.93
C LEU A 9 1.57 16.05 4.02
N ASN A 10 2.46 15.61 4.90
CA ASN A 10 2.09 14.78 6.04
C ASN A 10 1.16 15.54 6.99
N ASN A 11 1.41 16.82 7.23
CA ASN A 11 0.51 17.66 8.02
C ASN A 11 -0.87 17.79 7.36
N PHE A 12 -0.94 17.91 6.02
CA PHE A 12 -2.22 17.92 5.32
C PHE A 12 -3.00 16.62 5.51
N LEU A 13 -2.32 15.46 5.49
CA LEU A 13 -2.96 14.17 5.75
C LEU A 13 -3.52 14.09 7.19
N GLU A 14 -2.77 14.57 8.19
CA GLU A 14 -3.26 14.59 9.57
C GLU A 14 -4.44 15.55 9.76
N GLU A 15 -4.43 16.72 9.11
CA GLU A 15 -5.59 17.62 9.13
C GLU A 15 -6.83 17.00 8.49
N ILE A 16 -6.66 16.29 7.36
CA ILE A 16 -7.76 15.55 6.73
C ILE A 16 -8.27 14.45 7.67
N ARG A 17 -7.37 13.72 8.34
CA ARG A 17 -7.71 12.66 9.30
C ARG A 17 -8.57 13.17 10.44
N GLN A 18 -8.29 14.36 10.95
CA GLN A 18 -9.01 14.96 12.08
C GLN A 18 -10.37 15.53 11.67
N LYS A 19 -10.50 16.05 10.46
CA LYS A 19 -11.71 16.74 9.99
C LYS A 19 -12.69 15.84 9.24
N ALA A 20 -12.21 14.78 8.61
CA ALA A 20 -13.06 13.82 7.91
C ALA A 20 -13.78 12.90 8.89
N ASP A 21 -14.98 12.45 8.52
CA ASP A 21 -15.67 11.41 9.27
C ASP A 21 -14.88 10.09 9.24
N GLU A 22 -15.03 9.27 10.29
CA GLU A 22 -14.26 8.03 10.48
C GLU A 22 -14.33 7.08 9.27
N LYS A 23 -15.52 6.94 8.68
CA LYS A 23 -15.76 6.05 7.54
C LYS A 23 -15.04 6.57 6.29
N THR A 24 -15.06 7.87 6.07
CA THR A 24 -14.34 8.49 4.96
C THR A 24 -12.83 8.45 5.17
N ALA A 25 -12.33 8.76 6.37
CA ALA A 25 -10.92 8.69 6.72
C ALA A 25 -10.34 7.28 6.48
N ALA A 26 -11.07 6.22 6.85
CA ALA A 26 -10.69 4.84 6.57
C ALA A 26 -10.61 4.54 5.05
N LYS A 27 -11.53 5.09 4.24
CA LYS A 27 -11.52 4.90 2.79
C LYS A 27 -10.37 5.62 2.09
N LEU A 28 -9.80 6.67 2.67
CA LEU A 28 -8.71 7.44 2.05
C LEU A 28 -7.33 6.77 2.14
N GLU A 29 -7.19 5.74 2.99
CA GLU A 29 -5.94 5.00 3.18
C GLU A 29 -4.74 5.95 3.45
N LEU A 30 -4.91 6.91 4.38
CA LEU A 30 -3.95 8.00 4.61
C LEU A 30 -2.53 7.51 4.94
N ASP A 31 -2.39 6.39 5.65
CA ASP A 31 -1.08 5.78 5.95
C ASP A 31 -0.36 5.30 4.69
N LYS A 32 -1.09 4.77 3.70
CA LYS A 32 -0.55 4.41 2.39
C LYS A 32 -0.15 5.66 1.60
N CYS A 33 -0.96 6.72 1.68
CA CYS A 33 -0.64 8.01 1.05
C CYS A 33 0.68 8.57 1.59
N LYS A 34 0.90 8.51 2.91
CA LYS A 34 2.15 8.92 3.57
C LYS A 34 3.37 8.17 3.05
N ARG A 35 3.28 6.86 2.90
CA ARG A 35 4.35 6.04 2.30
C ARG A 35 4.60 6.41 0.85
N ILE A 36 3.56 6.63 0.06
CA ILE A 36 3.67 7.08 -1.33
C ILE A 36 4.39 8.43 -1.43
N ILE A 37 4.05 9.40 -0.59
CA ILE A 37 4.71 10.72 -0.54
C ILE A 37 6.22 10.55 -0.33
N GLN A 38 6.60 9.74 0.67
CA GLN A 38 8.02 9.46 0.96
C GLN A 38 8.73 8.82 -0.24
N ARG A 39 8.06 7.89 -0.94
CA ARG A 39 8.65 7.21 -2.11
C ARG A 39 8.75 8.11 -3.32
N LEU A 40 7.72 8.88 -3.63
CA LEU A 40 7.75 9.84 -4.71
C LEU A 40 8.88 10.86 -4.51
N SER A 41 9.03 11.39 -3.30
CA SER A 41 10.13 12.29 -2.95
C SER A 41 11.50 11.61 -3.10
N SER A 42 11.63 10.32 -2.77
CA SER A 42 12.90 9.60 -2.92
C SER A 42 13.29 9.29 -4.37
N PHE A 43 12.33 9.31 -5.30
CA PHE A 43 12.56 8.99 -6.71
C PHE A 43 12.44 10.20 -7.63
N SER A 44 11.94 11.34 -7.15
CA SER A 44 11.70 12.54 -7.99
C SER A 44 12.97 13.11 -8.58
N SER A 45 14.14 12.91 -7.95
CA SER A 45 15.45 13.29 -8.50
C SER A 45 15.82 12.54 -9.77
N ASP A 46 15.43 11.26 -9.86
CA ASP A 46 15.90 10.33 -10.89
C ASP A 46 14.77 9.87 -11.84
N CYS A 47 13.54 10.30 -11.57
CA CYS A 47 12.35 9.94 -12.35
C CYS A 47 11.42 11.15 -12.52
N GLU A 48 11.42 11.74 -13.72
CA GLU A 48 10.55 12.86 -14.08
C GLU A 48 9.06 12.57 -13.84
N LYS A 49 8.63 11.32 -14.12
CA LYS A 49 7.25 10.91 -13.89
C LYS A 49 6.90 10.85 -12.40
N CYS A 50 7.85 10.51 -11.53
CA CYS A 50 7.64 10.59 -10.09
C CYS A 50 7.47 12.05 -9.65
N ASP A 51 8.27 12.97 -10.17
CA ASP A 51 8.12 14.40 -9.85
C ASP A 51 6.75 14.97 -10.30
N GLN A 52 6.34 14.67 -11.54
CA GLN A 52 5.01 15.07 -12.05
C GLN A 52 3.87 14.48 -11.21
N LEU A 53 3.96 13.20 -10.84
CA LEU A 53 2.98 12.56 -9.97
C LEU A 53 2.98 13.16 -8.57
N PHE A 54 4.14 13.61 -8.07
CA PHE A 54 4.27 14.23 -6.76
C PHE A 54 3.59 15.60 -6.72
N LEU A 55 3.82 16.44 -7.73
CA LEU A 55 3.10 17.69 -7.94
C LEU A 55 1.59 17.47 -8.09
N GLY A 56 1.18 16.46 -8.84
CA GLY A 56 -0.24 16.11 -9.01
C GLY A 56 -0.90 15.67 -7.69
N LEU A 57 -0.18 14.88 -6.89
CA LEU A 57 -0.64 14.45 -5.57
C LEU A 57 -0.76 15.61 -4.59
N GLU A 58 0.23 16.50 -4.53
CA GLU A 58 0.21 17.69 -3.68
C GLU A 58 -1.01 18.57 -3.97
N ASN A 59 -1.24 18.91 -5.25
CA ASN A 59 -2.40 19.70 -5.66
C ASN A 59 -3.71 19.02 -5.29
N HIS A 60 -3.78 17.68 -5.37
CA HIS A 60 -4.95 16.94 -4.95
C HIS A 60 -5.16 16.99 -3.44
N LEU A 61 -4.11 16.82 -2.64
CA LEU A 61 -4.17 16.86 -1.17
C LEU A 61 -4.59 18.24 -0.65
N ILE A 62 -4.13 19.32 -1.27
CA ILE A 62 -4.58 20.69 -0.95
C ILE A 62 -6.09 20.83 -1.16
N ARG A 63 -6.61 20.32 -2.28
CA ARG A 63 -8.06 20.33 -2.57
C ARG A 63 -8.86 19.43 -1.65
N LEU A 64 -8.31 18.28 -1.26
CA LEU A 64 -8.96 17.34 -0.37
C LEU A 64 -9.04 17.92 1.04
N LYS A 65 -7.95 18.55 1.51
CA LYS A 65 -7.85 19.27 2.78
C LYS A 65 -8.90 20.38 2.90
N SER A 66 -9.07 21.21 1.88
CA SER A 66 -10.05 22.31 1.93
C SER A 66 -11.50 21.85 2.00
N LYS A 67 -11.77 20.57 1.66
CA LYS A 67 -13.11 19.96 1.69
C LYS A 67 -13.24 18.86 2.75
N ALA A 68 -12.30 18.74 3.68
CA ALA A 68 -12.18 17.58 4.56
C ALA A 68 -13.46 17.31 5.39
N GLU A 69 -14.17 18.34 5.81
CA GLU A 69 -15.42 18.24 6.60
C GLU A 69 -16.62 17.73 5.78
N HIS A 70 -16.59 17.87 4.45
CA HIS A 70 -17.68 17.53 3.55
C HIS A 70 -17.18 16.77 2.32
N LEU A 71 -16.43 15.71 2.56
CA LEU A 71 -15.93 14.85 1.49
C LEU A 71 -17.07 14.03 0.87
N THR A 72 -17.19 14.14 -0.45
CA THR A 72 -18.14 13.35 -1.23
C THR A 72 -17.51 12.03 -1.67
N GLU A 73 -18.35 11.04 -1.99
CA GLU A 73 -17.85 9.78 -2.55
C GLU A 73 -17.07 9.97 -3.86
N GLY A 74 -17.38 11.02 -4.62
CA GLY A 74 -16.65 11.39 -5.83
C GLY A 74 -15.19 11.77 -5.56
N GLU A 75 -14.94 12.56 -4.52
CA GLU A 75 -13.58 12.95 -4.11
C GLU A 75 -12.79 11.75 -3.60
N VAL A 76 -13.41 10.89 -2.78
CA VAL A 76 -12.79 9.64 -2.30
C VAL A 76 -12.42 8.72 -3.47
N LYS A 77 -13.31 8.59 -4.46
CA LYS A 77 -13.06 7.78 -5.67
C LYS A 77 -11.93 8.37 -6.51
N HIS A 78 -11.91 9.69 -6.66
CA HIS A 78 -10.84 10.40 -7.37
C HIS A 78 -9.48 10.18 -6.68
N HIS A 79 -9.43 10.34 -5.35
CA HIS A 79 -8.25 10.07 -4.54
C HIS A 79 -7.73 8.65 -4.74
N LYS A 80 -8.61 7.63 -4.62
CA LYS A 80 -8.24 6.23 -4.85
C LYS A 80 -7.68 5.99 -6.25
N LYS A 81 -8.25 6.63 -7.28
CA LYS A 81 -7.78 6.50 -8.66
C LYS A 81 -6.37 7.10 -8.83
N LEU A 82 -6.13 8.26 -8.23
CA LEU A 82 -4.81 8.89 -8.25
C LEU A 82 -3.77 8.02 -7.52
N ILE A 83 -4.06 7.60 -6.30
CA ILE A 83 -3.21 6.70 -5.50
C ILE A 83 -2.93 5.38 -6.25
N GLY A 84 -3.93 4.80 -6.92
CA GLY A 84 -3.76 3.61 -7.74
C GLY A 84 -2.86 3.83 -8.95
N THR A 85 -2.95 4.99 -9.59
CA THR A 85 -2.10 5.38 -10.73
C THR A 85 -0.65 5.54 -10.29
N ILE A 86 -0.43 6.22 -9.16
CA ILE A 86 0.90 6.39 -8.57
C ILE A 86 1.49 5.04 -8.15
N SER A 87 0.71 4.23 -7.43
CA SER A 87 1.13 2.90 -6.98
C SER A 87 1.54 2.05 -8.19
N SER A 88 0.74 2.05 -9.26
CA SER A 88 1.05 1.29 -10.47
C SER A 88 2.37 1.71 -11.12
N HIS A 89 2.67 3.02 -11.11
CA HIS A 89 3.94 3.52 -11.61
C HIS A 89 5.10 3.06 -10.73
N LEU A 90 5.00 3.24 -9.41
CA LEU A 90 6.02 2.84 -8.43
C LEU A 90 6.29 1.33 -8.46
N GLN A 91 5.24 0.51 -8.61
CA GLN A 91 5.39 -0.94 -8.73
C GLN A 91 6.10 -1.34 -10.03
N LYS A 92 5.71 -0.75 -11.18
CA LYS A 92 6.24 -1.13 -12.49
C LYS A 92 7.67 -0.61 -12.74
N GLN A 93 7.95 0.62 -12.36
CA GLN A 93 9.23 1.28 -12.66
C GLN A 93 10.25 1.09 -11.54
N HIS A 94 9.81 1.15 -10.28
CA HIS A 94 10.71 1.12 -9.13
C HIS A 94 10.66 -0.21 -8.36
N LYS A 95 9.89 -1.20 -8.84
CA LYS A 95 9.76 -2.54 -8.25
C LYS A 95 9.28 -2.55 -6.79
N LEU A 96 8.46 -1.57 -6.43
CA LEU A 96 7.81 -1.55 -5.12
C LEU A 96 6.69 -2.59 -5.05
N VAL A 97 6.35 -3.01 -3.84
CA VAL A 97 5.27 -3.94 -3.53
C VAL A 97 4.28 -3.31 -2.56
N THR A 98 3.02 -3.72 -2.61
CA THR A 98 2.04 -3.31 -1.60
C THR A 98 2.28 -4.05 -0.30
N GLN A 99 1.95 -3.44 0.83
CA GLN A 99 1.94 -4.14 2.11
C GLN A 99 1.09 -5.44 2.03
N GLY A 100 1.63 -6.55 2.51
CA GLY A 100 0.95 -7.84 2.50
C GLY A 100 1.03 -8.61 1.17
N TYR A 101 1.80 -8.12 0.20
CA TYR A 101 1.91 -8.73 -1.12
C TYR A 101 2.47 -10.16 -1.04
N TYR A 102 3.58 -10.34 -0.33
CA TYR A 102 4.21 -11.65 -0.22
C TYR A 102 3.41 -12.59 0.67
N LEU A 103 2.81 -12.09 1.75
CA LEU A 103 1.87 -12.87 2.55
C LEU A 103 0.75 -13.44 1.69
N ALA A 104 0.05 -12.61 0.90
CA ALA A 104 -1.04 -13.07 0.06
C ALA A 104 -0.57 -14.12 -0.97
N LEU A 105 0.55 -13.88 -1.64
CA LEU A 105 1.12 -14.78 -2.63
C LEU A 105 1.49 -16.14 -2.03
N TYR A 106 2.28 -16.15 -0.94
CA TYR A 106 2.74 -17.38 -0.31
C TYR A 106 1.65 -18.09 0.48
N MET A 107 0.60 -17.39 0.92
CA MET A 107 -0.60 -18.02 1.45
C MET A 107 -1.34 -18.83 0.38
N SER A 108 -1.54 -18.25 -0.82
CA SER A 108 -2.15 -19.00 -1.92
C SER A 108 -1.33 -20.23 -2.29
N ILE A 109 0.00 -20.08 -2.40
CA ILE A 109 0.91 -21.21 -2.67
C ILE A 109 0.85 -22.24 -1.55
N GLY A 110 0.93 -21.80 -0.29
CA GLY A 110 0.90 -22.66 0.89
C GLY A 110 -0.40 -23.46 1.00
N ILE A 111 -1.55 -22.84 0.71
CA ILE A 111 -2.84 -23.52 0.65
C ILE A 111 -2.85 -24.57 -0.46
N SER A 112 -2.38 -24.23 -1.67
CA SER A 112 -2.33 -25.18 -2.79
C SER A 112 -1.44 -26.38 -2.49
N ILE A 113 -0.24 -26.14 -1.95
CA ILE A 113 0.70 -27.20 -1.57
C ILE A 113 0.15 -28.02 -0.40
N GLY A 114 -0.36 -27.37 0.65
CA GLY A 114 -0.94 -28.04 1.81
C GLY A 114 -2.15 -28.92 1.45
N THR A 115 -2.97 -28.46 0.52
CA THR A 115 -4.07 -29.25 -0.04
C THR A 115 -3.56 -30.48 -0.77
N ALA A 116 -2.56 -30.32 -1.64
CA ALA A 116 -1.97 -31.43 -2.38
C ALA A 116 -1.30 -32.46 -1.44
N ILE A 117 -0.52 -32.00 -0.46
CA ILE A 117 0.12 -32.85 0.54
C ILE A 117 -0.94 -33.57 1.40
N GLY A 118 -1.96 -32.83 1.86
CA GLY A 118 -3.04 -33.38 2.66
C GLY A 118 -3.77 -34.53 1.95
N LEU A 119 -4.08 -34.35 0.67
CA LEU A 119 -4.81 -35.35 -0.11
C LEU A 119 -3.93 -36.52 -0.56
N VAL A 120 -2.70 -36.26 -1.03
CA VAL A 120 -1.85 -37.29 -1.66
C VAL A 120 -1.02 -38.07 -0.63
N VAL A 121 -0.53 -37.41 0.42
CA VAL A 121 0.41 -38.02 1.38
C VAL A 121 -0.31 -38.52 2.62
N PHE A 122 -1.23 -37.71 3.15
CA PHE A 122 -1.89 -38.02 4.43
C PHE A 122 -3.29 -38.61 4.27
N ASP A 123 -3.85 -38.62 3.06
CA ASP A 123 -5.26 -38.92 2.76
C ASP A 123 -6.22 -38.17 3.72
N ASN A 124 -5.78 -37.00 4.19
CA ASN A 124 -6.43 -36.20 5.20
C ASN A 124 -6.07 -34.73 5.04
N LEU A 125 -7.01 -34.00 4.45
CA LEU A 125 -6.89 -32.56 4.20
C LEU A 125 -6.69 -31.74 5.49
N VAL A 126 -7.24 -32.22 6.62
CA VAL A 126 -7.15 -31.54 7.93
C VAL A 126 -5.71 -31.46 8.42
N LEU A 127 -4.84 -32.40 8.03
CA LEU A 127 -3.43 -32.38 8.41
C LEU A 127 -2.56 -31.56 7.44
N GLY A 128 -2.85 -31.63 6.14
CA GLY A 128 -2.05 -30.95 5.12
C GLY A 128 -2.29 -29.44 5.03
N LEU A 129 -3.55 -29.00 5.16
CA LEU A 129 -3.91 -27.59 4.98
C LEU A 129 -3.27 -26.67 6.04
N PRO A 130 -3.33 -26.97 7.36
CA PRO A 130 -2.68 -26.13 8.36
C PRO A 130 -1.16 -26.08 8.17
N LEU A 131 -0.54 -27.20 7.79
CA LEU A 131 0.91 -27.25 7.51
C LEU A 131 1.29 -26.32 6.36
N GLY A 132 0.56 -26.39 5.25
CA GLY A 132 0.77 -25.51 4.10
C GLY A 132 0.53 -24.04 4.44
N MET A 133 -0.50 -23.74 5.23
CA MET A 133 -0.76 -22.38 5.73
C MET A 133 0.38 -21.87 6.61
N CYS A 134 0.87 -22.66 7.58
CA CYS A 134 1.97 -22.25 8.45
C CYS A 134 3.22 -21.90 7.65
N ILE A 135 3.57 -22.70 6.64
CA ILE A 135 4.70 -22.44 5.74
C ILE A 135 4.45 -21.16 4.93
N GLY A 136 3.24 -21.01 4.35
CA GLY A 136 2.85 -19.83 3.58
C GLY A 136 2.92 -18.54 4.40
N ILE A 137 2.43 -18.56 5.64
CA ILE A 137 2.53 -17.44 6.58
C ILE A 137 4.00 -17.15 6.87
N ALA A 138 4.79 -18.14 7.29
CA ALA A 138 6.17 -17.93 7.71
C ALA A 138 7.05 -17.30 6.62
N ILE A 139 6.94 -17.80 5.38
CA ILE A 139 7.69 -17.24 4.24
C ILE A 139 7.13 -15.87 3.85
N GLY A 140 5.80 -15.77 3.74
CA GLY A 140 5.13 -14.57 3.28
C GLY A 140 5.35 -13.37 4.19
N THR A 141 5.18 -13.53 5.52
CA THR A 141 5.44 -12.45 6.49
C THR A 141 6.91 -12.06 6.52
N GLY A 142 7.83 -13.04 6.45
CA GLY A 142 9.27 -12.76 6.43
C GLY A 142 9.69 -11.89 5.24
N LEU A 143 9.15 -12.18 4.05
CA LEU A 143 9.43 -11.39 2.85
C LEU A 143 8.76 -10.00 2.89
N ASP A 144 7.55 -9.89 3.42
CA ASP A 144 6.90 -8.58 3.61
C ASP A 144 7.68 -7.71 4.62
N GLU A 145 8.19 -8.29 5.71
CA GLU A 145 9.03 -7.58 6.68
C GLU A 145 10.38 -7.14 6.08
N ASP A 146 11.01 -8.00 5.27
CA ASP A 146 12.24 -7.66 4.56
C ASP A 146 12.02 -6.52 3.55
N ALA A 147 10.93 -6.58 2.77
CA ALA A 147 10.54 -5.51 1.86
C ALA A 147 10.28 -4.20 2.62
N LYS A 148 9.65 -4.27 3.80
CA LYS A 148 9.44 -3.10 4.66
C LYS A 148 10.75 -2.51 5.16
N LYS A 149 11.68 -3.34 5.65
CA LYS A 149 13.02 -2.92 6.13
C LYS A 149 13.87 -2.29 5.02
N LYS A 150 13.79 -2.83 3.80
CA LYS A 150 14.47 -2.30 2.60
C LYS A 150 13.78 -1.08 2.00
N GLY A 151 12.61 -0.71 2.52
CA GLY A 151 11.84 0.40 2.00
C GLY A 151 11.25 0.15 0.61
N LEU A 152 10.87 -1.08 0.31
CA LEU A 152 10.26 -1.45 -0.97
C LEU A 152 8.73 -1.52 -0.89
N THR A 153 8.13 -1.19 0.27
CA THR A 153 6.68 -1.25 0.49
C THR A 153 5.96 0.10 0.32
N LEU A 154 4.77 0.05 -0.31
CA LEU A 154 3.78 1.11 -0.46
C LEU A 154 2.70 1.10 0.62
#